data_AF-A0A3L7N3J5-F1
#
_entry.id   AF-A0A3L7N3J5-F1
#
_cell.length_a   1.000
_cell.length_b   1.000
_cell.length_c   1.000
_cell.angle_alpha   90.00
_cell.angle_beta   90.00
_cell.angle_gamma   90.00
#
_symmetry.space_group_name_H-M   'P 1'
#
loop_
_entity.id
_entity.type
_entity.pdbx_description
1 polymer ?
#
loop_
_entity_poly.entity_id
_entity_poly.type
_entity_poly.pdbx_seq_one_letter_code
_entity_poly.pdbx_strand_id
1 'polypeptide(L)'
;MDGFRVFMNCVCMCIFAAGPMRLSDFAMLGNNMGGGISVVPLVHGDPVPAVIASAPLPHSDIPNSRESCLEILNCEIADSHSCAVAPSAAHALPLWSWQATLAPEANHDDWKLGAAVSIYERTIAVGPARDWDIGVDQGGVQLYTCIGEKWLQSSGIFHPNGDMHAQFGACVALRNHMLLVGAPRDSAMAFQSGAAFLYEQVDDEWQLNATLVRSTANDADQFGASVALDENTLVIGAPKADQGAMDSGAVEVFERDAHGWHNVSTLVSNPPIAGALFGLSVAIDAGHILIGAPGDRTDGAMSGRVFLFTRGANGWTLDTTLSCPFGIRGWFGTSVALNQDCVLVGAPRLTRPHLTDFDARGAAFEFQHTSDGWRHVSTIMPANSLQGDSFGCSLALHKQHAVFGASTDSLAGWLAGTAFAGTRLNNGGWNVERLRAPDSAEQQLAGHTVGIWNSRIVVGRLGNPEEEPPPGAVSVFTILPLQRDQKEAPTTSPMGAEAAP
;
A
#
# COMPACT_ATOMS: atom_id res chain seq x y z
N MET A 1 0.84 -8.21 26.61
CA MET A 1 -0.61 -8.18 26.32
C MET A 1 -1.05 -6.85 25.68
N ASP A 2 -0.26 -5.78 25.78
CA ASP A 2 -0.63 -4.45 25.26
C ASP A 2 -0.42 -4.28 23.75
N GLY A 3 0.60 -4.90 23.14
CA GLY A 3 0.81 -4.84 21.69
C GLY A 3 -0.22 -5.60 20.84
N PHE A 4 -0.94 -6.58 21.41
CA PHE A 4 -1.99 -7.33 20.70
C PHE A 4 -3.30 -6.53 20.56
N ARG A 5 -3.52 -5.51 21.42
CA ARG A 5 -4.68 -4.61 21.35
C ARG A 5 -4.53 -3.53 20.27
N VAL A 6 -3.30 -3.09 20.00
CA VAL A 6 -3.01 -2.01 19.04
C VAL A 6 -3.10 -2.48 17.60
N PHE A 7 -2.70 -3.72 17.26
CA PHE A 7 -2.87 -4.27 15.92
C PHE A 7 -4.31 -4.66 15.56
N MET A 8 -5.06 -5.24 16.51
CA MET A 8 -6.51 -5.35 16.31
C MET A 8 -7.04 -3.95 16.05
N ASN A 9 -6.57 -2.91 16.73
CA ASN A 9 -6.95 -1.56 16.32
C ASN A 9 -6.39 -1.15 14.94
N CYS A 10 -5.15 -1.35 14.50
CA CYS A 10 -4.74 -0.78 13.20
C CYS A 10 -5.25 -1.53 11.95
N VAL A 11 -5.46 -2.87 12.00
CA VAL A 11 -6.05 -3.62 10.86
C VAL A 11 -7.50 -4.03 11.13
N CYS A 12 -7.94 -4.18 12.39
CA CYS A 12 -9.39 -4.15 12.69
C CYS A 12 -9.99 -2.73 12.75
N MET A 13 -9.26 -1.60 12.76
CA MET A 13 -9.90 -0.27 12.55
C MET A 13 -10.13 0.04 11.07
N CYS A 14 -9.66 -0.82 10.16
CA CYS A 14 -10.17 -0.89 8.79
C CYS A 14 -11.22 -1.99 8.58
N ILE A 15 -11.37 -2.97 9.50
CA ILE A 15 -12.17 -4.20 9.29
C ILE A 15 -13.27 -4.47 10.37
N PHE A 16 -13.19 -3.88 11.55
CA PHE A 16 -14.13 -4.02 12.68
C PHE A 16 -14.34 -2.70 13.43
N ALA A 17 -15.42 -2.02 13.09
CA ALA A 17 -16.09 -1.13 14.03
C ALA A 17 -17.43 -1.76 14.39
N ALA A 18 -17.37 -2.71 15.31
CA ALA A 18 -18.55 -3.14 16.04
C ALA A 18 -18.56 -2.39 17.38
N GLY A 19 -19.75 -2.12 17.91
CA GLY A 19 -19.93 -1.87 19.35
C GLY A 19 -19.33 -3.02 20.19
N PRO A 20 -19.37 -2.95 21.52
CA PRO A 20 -18.61 -3.85 22.39
C PRO A 20 -18.92 -5.33 22.09
N MET A 21 -18.04 -5.98 21.33
CA MET A 21 -18.15 -7.41 21.04
C MET A 21 -17.84 -8.19 22.31
N ARG A 22 -18.67 -9.19 22.60
CA ARG A 22 -18.52 -10.01 23.80
C ARG A 22 -17.35 -10.96 23.60
N LEU A 23 -16.60 -11.18 24.68
CA LEU A 23 -15.48 -12.12 24.76
C LEU A 23 -15.83 -13.56 24.30
N SER A 24 -17.12 -13.90 24.22
CA SER A 24 -17.64 -15.18 23.72
C SER A 24 -17.41 -15.43 22.23
N ASP A 25 -17.26 -14.39 21.42
CA ASP A 25 -17.07 -14.54 19.97
C ASP A 25 -15.62 -14.97 19.61
N PHE A 26 -14.71 -14.91 20.59
CA PHE A 26 -13.31 -15.34 20.49
C PHE A 26 -13.05 -16.77 21.02
N ALA A 27 -14.08 -17.47 21.50
CA ALA A 27 -13.93 -18.79 22.09
C ALA A 27 -13.76 -19.93 21.06
N MET A 28 -12.90 -19.74 20.06
CA MET A 28 -12.21 -20.82 19.32
C MET A 28 -10.75 -20.45 18.98
N LEU A 29 -10.15 -19.51 19.72
CA LEU A 29 -8.73 -19.14 19.60
C LEU A 29 -7.87 -19.52 20.83
N GLY A 30 -8.43 -20.30 21.75
CA GLY A 30 -7.72 -20.78 22.94
C GLY A 30 -7.58 -22.30 22.94
N ASN A 31 -6.32 -22.76 22.93
CA ASN A 31 -5.81 -24.14 23.12
C ASN A 31 -5.39 -24.90 21.86
N ASN A 32 -4.24 -24.48 21.30
CA ASN A 32 -3.15 -25.40 20.97
C ASN A 32 -1.85 -24.59 20.83
N MET A 33 -1.42 -23.97 21.94
CA MET A 33 -0.02 -23.59 22.12
C MET A 33 0.68 -24.79 22.77
N GLY A 34 1.22 -25.67 21.93
CA GLY A 34 1.86 -26.90 22.41
C GLY A 34 2.09 -27.90 21.29
N GLY A 35 3.12 -27.68 20.48
CA GLY A 35 3.57 -28.61 19.46
C GLY A 35 5.00 -28.29 19.09
N GLY A 36 5.94 -28.75 19.91
CA GLY A 36 7.37 -28.58 19.66
C GLY A 36 7.80 -29.34 18.40
N ILE A 37 8.51 -28.67 17.51
CA ILE A 37 9.36 -29.32 16.52
C ILE A 37 10.79 -28.90 16.85
N SER A 38 11.61 -29.90 17.17
CA SER A 38 13.01 -29.78 17.52
C SER A 38 13.82 -29.47 16.26
N VAL A 39 14.56 -28.36 16.24
CA VAL A 39 15.59 -28.10 15.21
C VAL A 39 16.84 -27.52 15.87
N VAL A 40 17.98 -28.09 15.50
CA VAL A 40 19.34 -27.96 16.06
C VAL A 40 19.92 -26.55 15.82
N PRO A 41 20.66 -25.94 16.77
CA PRO A 41 21.25 -24.61 16.57
C PRO A 41 22.65 -24.70 15.93
N LEU A 42 22.96 -23.77 15.03
CA LEU A 42 24.34 -23.38 14.69
C LEU A 42 24.45 -21.85 14.59
N VAL A 43 25.56 -21.34 15.11
CA VAL A 43 25.79 -19.96 15.56
C VAL A 43 26.62 -19.14 14.55
N HIS A 44 26.16 -17.88 14.35
CA HIS A 44 26.76 -16.59 13.95
C HIS A 44 27.82 -16.41 12.85
N GLY A 45 27.59 -15.32 12.09
CA GLY A 45 28.63 -14.41 11.55
C GLY A 45 28.06 -13.35 10.60
N ASP A 46 27.70 -12.17 11.11
CA ASP A 46 27.52 -10.91 10.35
C ASP A 46 28.79 -10.04 10.53
N PRO A 47 29.17 -9.08 9.65
CA PRO A 47 28.27 -8.09 9.03
C PRO A 47 28.46 -7.74 7.53
N VAL A 48 27.43 -7.03 7.03
CA VAL A 48 27.06 -6.48 5.70
C VAL A 48 28.16 -5.72 4.89
N PRO A 49 28.03 -5.52 3.55
CA PRO A 49 27.12 -4.51 2.96
C PRO A 49 26.30 -4.91 1.70
N ALA A 50 25.10 -4.32 1.65
CA ALA A 50 24.08 -4.13 0.59
C ALA A 50 24.31 -4.61 -0.86
N VAL A 51 23.46 -5.56 -1.32
CA VAL A 51 22.75 -5.59 -2.63
C VAL A 51 21.48 -6.44 -2.45
N ILE A 52 20.29 -5.96 -2.86
CA ILE A 52 19.06 -6.76 -2.90
C ILE A 52 19.14 -7.70 -4.11
N ALA A 53 19.23 -9.02 -3.88
CA ALA A 53 19.21 -10.02 -4.93
C ALA A 53 17.93 -10.87 -4.86
N SER A 54 17.13 -10.82 -5.92
CA SER A 54 16.16 -11.87 -6.28
C SER A 54 16.93 -13.14 -6.63
N ALA A 55 16.85 -14.19 -5.82
CA ALA A 55 17.63 -15.42 -6.01
C ALA A 55 16.80 -16.55 -6.66
N PRO A 56 17.31 -17.19 -7.72
CA PRO A 56 17.03 -18.59 -8.06
C PRO A 56 18.19 -19.50 -7.59
N LEU A 57 17.91 -20.64 -6.94
CA LEU A 57 18.90 -21.64 -6.49
C LEU A 57 19.23 -22.66 -7.60
N PRO A 58 20.45 -23.24 -7.62
CA PRO A 58 20.62 -24.60 -7.07
C PRO A 58 21.99 -24.90 -6.35
N HIS A 59 22.00 -26.04 -5.65
CA HIS A 59 23.06 -26.85 -4.97
C HIS A 59 24.55 -26.62 -5.37
N SER A 60 25.61 -26.81 -4.55
CA SER A 60 25.96 -27.87 -3.56
C SER A 60 27.26 -27.53 -2.77
N ASP A 61 27.44 -28.18 -1.60
CA ASP A 61 28.69 -28.60 -0.92
C ASP A 61 29.52 -27.68 0.02
N ILE A 62 29.71 -28.22 1.24
CA ILE A 62 30.45 -27.83 2.47
C ILE A 62 31.78 -28.66 2.45
N PRO A 63 32.96 -28.28 3.03
CA PRO A 63 33.09 -28.14 4.50
C PRO A 63 34.21 -27.29 5.18
N ASN A 64 33.86 -26.87 6.41
CA ASN A 64 34.58 -26.87 7.71
C ASN A 64 35.99 -26.29 7.89
N SER A 65 36.15 -25.39 8.87
CA SER A 65 36.72 -25.63 10.23
C SER A 65 37.04 -24.28 10.94
N ARG A 66 36.34 -23.90 12.02
CA ARG A 66 36.69 -23.99 13.47
C ARG A 66 37.90 -23.16 13.96
N GLU A 67 37.63 -22.19 14.85
CA GLU A 67 38.27 -21.87 16.17
C GLU A 67 38.14 -20.35 16.50
N SER A 68 37.35 -19.96 17.52
CA SER A 68 37.74 -19.65 18.93
C SER A 68 38.53 -18.33 19.06
N CYS A 69 37.93 -17.21 19.50
CA CYS A 69 37.69 -16.72 20.88
C CYS A 69 38.66 -15.59 21.31
N LEU A 70 38.06 -14.47 21.77
CA LEU A 70 38.53 -13.51 22.80
C LEU A 70 39.88 -12.78 22.60
N GLU A 71 39.83 -11.45 22.44
CA GLU A 71 40.18 -10.51 23.53
C GLU A 71 40.06 -9.03 23.09
N ILE A 72 39.63 -8.22 24.05
CA ILE A 72 39.49 -6.76 24.01
C ILE A 72 40.84 -6.16 24.44
N LEU A 73 41.39 -5.21 23.68
CA LEU A 73 42.20 -4.13 24.24
C LEU A 73 42.27 -2.94 23.28
N ASN A 74 41.83 -1.80 23.79
CA ASN A 74 41.95 -0.48 23.21
C ASN A 74 43.40 0.06 23.32
N CYS A 75 43.68 1.00 22.42
CA CYS A 75 44.58 2.16 22.51
C CYS A 75 45.96 2.14 21.82
N GLU A 76 46.06 3.14 20.93
CA GLU A 76 47.17 4.07 20.66
C GLU A 76 48.21 3.79 19.56
N ILE A 77 47.95 4.46 18.42
CA ILE A 77 48.81 5.39 17.64
C ILE A 77 50.31 5.03 17.54
N ALA A 78 50.77 4.70 16.32
CA ALA A 78 51.79 5.47 15.58
C ALA A 78 52.11 4.86 14.18
N ASP A 79 52.00 5.74 13.19
CA ASP A 79 52.81 5.92 11.99
C ASP A 79 52.98 4.88 10.86
N SER A 80 52.68 5.44 9.68
CA SER A 80 53.32 5.22 8.38
C SER A 80 52.98 3.93 7.63
N HIS A 81 52.14 4.06 6.60
CA HIS A 81 52.55 3.97 5.19
C HIS A 81 51.31 3.98 4.28
N SER A 82 51.23 5.00 3.41
CA SER A 82 50.62 4.94 2.08
C SER A 82 49.48 3.93 1.87
N CYS A 83 48.24 4.31 2.18
CA CYS A 83 47.05 3.70 1.59
C CYS A 83 46.42 4.71 0.65
N ALA A 84 46.40 4.36 -0.64
CA ALA A 84 45.60 5.06 -1.64
C ALA A 84 44.16 5.17 -1.11
N VAL A 85 43.64 6.40 -1.07
CA VAL A 85 42.23 6.66 -0.80
C VAL A 85 41.45 5.96 -1.90
N ALA A 86 40.80 4.85 -1.57
CA ALA A 86 39.78 4.27 -2.41
C ALA A 86 38.74 5.38 -2.68
N PRO A 87 38.30 5.59 -3.92
CA PRO A 87 37.28 6.59 -4.18
C PRO A 87 36.07 6.23 -3.33
N SER A 88 35.63 7.20 -2.52
CA SER A 88 34.37 7.17 -1.79
C SER A 88 33.32 6.53 -2.68
N ALA A 89 32.70 5.45 -2.19
CA ALA A 89 31.54 4.85 -2.82
C ALA A 89 30.52 5.96 -3.05
N ALA A 90 30.38 6.37 -4.31
CA ALA A 90 29.39 7.33 -4.74
C ALA A 90 28.04 6.76 -4.27
N HIS A 91 27.47 7.37 -3.23
CA HIS A 91 26.12 7.04 -2.80
C HIS A 91 25.23 7.41 -3.99
N ALA A 92 24.67 6.40 -4.66
CA ALA A 92 23.71 6.64 -5.71
C ALA A 92 22.62 7.55 -5.13
N LEU A 93 22.44 8.72 -5.73
CA LEU A 93 21.41 9.66 -5.30
C LEU A 93 20.05 8.97 -5.41
N PRO A 94 19.13 9.21 -4.45
CA PRO A 94 17.80 8.62 -4.51
C PRO A 94 17.11 9.05 -5.81
N LEU A 95 16.43 8.11 -6.47
CA LEU A 95 15.73 8.39 -7.72
C LEU A 95 14.52 9.29 -7.47
N TRP A 96 13.82 9.04 -6.36
CA TRP A 96 12.67 9.80 -5.90
C TRP A 96 13.09 10.85 -4.86
N SER A 97 12.78 12.11 -5.14
CA SER A 97 13.00 13.23 -4.25
C SER A 97 11.68 13.74 -3.67
N TRP A 98 11.68 14.11 -2.39
CA TRP A 98 10.57 14.85 -1.79
C TRP A 98 10.40 16.20 -2.49
N GLN A 99 9.15 16.55 -2.79
CA GLN A 99 8.77 17.81 -3.45
C GLN A 99 8.01 18.74 -2.51
N ALA A 100 6.99 18.21 -1.82
CA ALA A 100 6.08 19.00 -1.01
C ALA A 100 5.38 18.14 0.04
N THR A 101 4.88 18.80 1.07
CA THR A 101 3.91 18.24 2.01
C THR A 101 2.64 19.06 1.90
N LEU A 102 1.52 18.38 1.64
CA LEU A 102 0.19 18.96 1.52
C LEU A 102 -0.52 18.79 2.84
N ALA A 103 -0.99 19.89 3.38
CA ALA A 103 -1.81 19.93 4.58
C ALA A 103 -2.94 20.95 4.36
N PRO A 104 -4.01 20.88 5.16
CA PRO A 104 -5.01 21.94 5.20
C PRO A 104 -4.42 23.31 5.57
N GLU A 105 -5.06 24.39 5.15
CA GLU A 105 -4.77 25.70 5.73
C GLU A 105 -5.13 25.70 7.23
N ALA A 106 -4.22 26.21 8.07
CA ALA A 106 -4.09 26.00 9.52
C ALA A 106 -5.21 26.58 10.43
N ASN A 107 -6.46 26.61 9.98
CA ASN A 107 -7.57 27.26 10.70
C ASN A 107 -8.63 26.32 11.25
N HIS A 108 -8.34 25.03 11.38
CA HIS A 108 -9.26 24.08 12.01
C HIS A 108 -8.50 23.13 12.92
N ASP A 109 -8.63 23.35 14.22
CA ASP A 109 -7.97 22.59 15.28
C ASP A 109 -8.38 21.09 15.36
N ASP A 110 -9.19 20.55 14.44
CA ASP A 110 -9.86 19.25 14.65
C ASP A 110 -9.86 18.25 13.46
N TRP A 111 -9.31 18.53 12.27
CA TRP A 111 -9.36 17.55 11.17
C TRP A 111 -8.02 17.18 10.56
N LYS A 112 -7.82 15.87 10.46
CA LYS A 112 -6.62 15.21 9.94
C LYS A 112 -6.93 14.77 8.50
N LEU A 113 -5.95 14.71 7.60
CA LEU A 113 -6.07 14.13 6.25
C LEU A 113 -5.25 12.84 6.06
N GLY A 114 -5.41 12.18 4.92
CA GLY A 114 -4.43 11.18 4.46
C GLY A 114 -4.74 9.75 4.87
N ALA A 115 -6.00 9.43 5.24
CA ALA A 115 -6.43 8.03 5.34
C ALA A 115 -6.59 7.37 3.97
N ALA A 116 -6.93 8.15 2.95
CA ALA A 116 -6.98 7.71 1.57
C ALA A 116 -6.32 8.75 0.67
N VAL A 117 -5.54 8.30 -0.32
CA VAL A 117 -4.98 9.17 -1.35
C VAL A 117 -5.20 8.57 -2.73
N SER A 118 -5.41 9.43 -3.72
CA SER A 118 -5.34 9.07 -5.12
C SER A 118 -4.72 10.21 -5.91
N ILE A 119 -4.01 9.89 -6.99
CA ILE A 119 -3.39 10.87 -7.87
C ILE A 119 -3.66 10.51 -9.32
N TYR A 120 -4.06 11.51 -10.10
CA TYR A 120 -4.14 11.41 -11.54
C TYR A 120 -3.67 12.71 -12.16
N GLU A 121 -2.72 12.64 -13.08
CA GLU A 121 -2.10 13.79 -13.75
C GLU A 121 -1.62 14.87 -12.75
N ARG A 122 -2.38 15.95 -12.64
CA ARG A 122 -2.08 17.14 -11.84
C ARG A 122 -2.99 17.27 -10.63
N THR A 123 -3.83 16.29 -10.34
CA THR A 123 -4.81 16.34 -9.26
C THR A 123 -4.52 15.25 -8.25
N ILE A 124 -4.54 15.60 -6.96
CA ILE A 124 -4.47 14.69 -5.83
C ILE A 124 -5.78 14.81 -5.05
N ALA A 125 -6.42 13.68 -4.77
CA ALA A 125 -7.53 13.58 -3.83
C ALA A 125 -7.03 13.00 -2.51
N VAL A 126 -7.44 13.61 -1.41
CA VAL A 126 -7.05 13.22 -0.06
C VAL A 126 -8.29 13.08 0.80
N GLY A 127 -8.56 11.87 1.26
CA GLY A 127 -9.64 11.59 2.19
C GLY A 127 -9.33 12.09 3.61
N PRO A 128 -10.37 12.41 4.40
CA PRO A 128 -10.21 12.75 5.80
C PRO A 128 -9.59 11.57 6.55
N ALA A 129 -8.71 11.88 7.48
CA ALA A 129 -8.30 10.92 8.48
C ALA A 129 -9.40 10.77 9.53
N ARG A 130 -9.59 9.53 9.95
CA ARG A 130 -10.65 9.16 10.87
C ARG A 130 -10.37 9.78 12.23
N ASP A 131 -11.35 10.44 12.81
CA ASP A 131 -11.29 10.77 14.23
C ASP A 131 -11.89 9.59 15.02
N TRP A 132 -10.99 8.75 15.53
CA TRP A 132 -11.33 7.47 16.16
C TRP A 132 -12.05 7.63 17.51
N ASP A 133 -11.99 8.81 18.15
CA ASP A 133 -12.52 9.01 19.50
C ASP A 133 -13.95 9.56 19.51
N ILE A 134 -14.38 10.22 18.43
CA ILE A 134 -15.68 10.92 18.39
C ILE A 134 -16.70 10.32 17.42
N GLY A 135 -16.29 9.38 16.56
CA GLY A 135 -17.18 8.66 15.65
C GLY A 135 -17.82 9.54 14.57
N VAL A 136 -17.26 10.73 14.33
CA VAL A 136 -17.67 11.68 13.30
C VAL A 136 -16.47 12.02 12.42
N ASP A 137 -16.61 11.80 11.13
CA ASP A 137 -15.65 12.21 10.11
C ASP A 137 -16.03 13.63 9.67
N GLN A 138 -15.50 14.64 10.37
CA GLN A 138 -15.82 16.05 10.11
C GLN A 138 -15.07 16.66 8.91
N GLY A 139 -14.36 15.87 8.12
CA GLY A 139 -13.58 16.33 6.96
C GLY A 139 -14.14 15.81 5.63
N GLY A 140 -14.22 16.68 4.62
CA GLY A 140 -14.45 16.28 3.23
C GLY A 140 -13.17 15.77 2.55
N VAL A 141 -13.31 15.15 1.38
CA VAL A 141 -12.19 14.85 0.50
C VAL A 141 -11.60 16.16 -0.02
N GLN A 142 -10.33 16.42 0.27
CA GLN A 142 -9.63 17.60 -0.21
C GLN A 142 -8.94 17.32 -1.54
N LEU A 143 -9.06 18.25 -2.47
CA LEU A 143 -8.44 18.20 -3.77
C LEU A 143 -7.32 19.21 -3.86
N TYR A 144 -6.18 18.76 -4.37
CA TYR A 144 -5.01 19.59 -4.63
C TYR A 144 -4.66 19.52 -6.11
N THR A 145 -4.42 20.68 -6.72
CA THR A 145 -4.01 20.79 -8.12
C THR A 145 -2.58 21.34 -8.21
N CYS A 146 -1.75 20.69 -9.03
CA CYS A 146 -0.40 21.16 -9.31
C CYS A 146 -0.44 22.25 -10.38
N ILE A 147 -0.05 23.48 -10.05
CA ILE A 147 0.12 24.62 -10.98
C ILE A 147 1.60 24.97 -11.10
N GLY A 148 2.18 24.71 -12.28
CA GLY A 148 3.63 24.73 -12.47
C GLY A 148 4.26 23.58 -11.69
N GLU A 149 4.96 23.90 -10.60
CA GLU A 149 5.57 22.93 -9.67
C GLU A 149 5.02 23.05 -8.24
N LYS A 150 4.00 23.90 -8.03
CA LYS A 150 3.38 24.11 -6.73
C LYS A 150 2.05 23.39 -6.64
N TRP A 151 1.82 22.72 -5.52
CA TRP A 151 0.54 22.11 -5.20
C TRP A 151 -0.29 23.11 -4.41
N LEU A 152 -1.52 23.34 -4.85
CA LEU A 152 -2.47 24.25 -4.22
C LEU A 152 -3.77 23.50 -3.95
N GLN A 153 -4.38 23.73 -2.79
CA GLN A 153 -5.72 23.22 -2.52
C GLN A 153 -6.71 23.88 -3.49
N SER A 154 -7.46 23.08 -4.24
CA SER A 154 -8.37 23.55 -5.28
C SER A 154 -9.84 23.49 -4.86
N SER A 155 -10.26 22.45 -4.12
CA SER A 155 -11.64 22.28 -3.69
C SER A 155 -11.73 21.27 -2.54
N GLY A 156 -12.83 21.33 -1.78
CA GLY A 156 -13.21 20.32 -0.79
C GLY A 156 -14.56 19.70 -1.18
N ILE A 157 -14.62 18.37 -1.26
CA ILE A 157 -15.82 17.61 -1.56
C ILE A 157 -16.36 17.01 -0.27
N PHE A 158 -17.63 17.27 0.03
CA PHE A 158 -18.28 16.81 1.25
C PHE A 158 -19.40 15.83 0.94
N HIS A 159 -19.81 15.07 1.95
CA HIS A 159 -20.97 14.20 1.84
C HIS A 159 -22.21 15.03 1.41
N PRO A 160 -22.94 14.64 0.35
CA PRO A 160 -24.01 15.49 -0.21
C PRO A 160 -25.16 15.74 0.76
N ASN A 161 -25.41 14.79 1.66
CA ASN A 161 -26.43 14.91 2.72
C ASN A 161 -25.86 15.37 4.07
N GLY A 162 -24.56 15.66 4.16
CA GLY A 162 -23.90 16.05 5.42
C GLY A 162 -23.83 14.95 6.49
N ASP A 163 -23.86 13.67 6.11
CA ASP A 163 -23.74 12.56 7.07
C ASP A 163 -22.28 12.41 7.51
N MET A 164 -22.01 12.90 8.72
CA MET A 164 -20.72 12.85 9.38
C MET A 164 -20.35 11.45 9.90
N HIS A 165 -21.27 10.49 9.92
CA HIS A 165 -20.99 9.11 10.35
C HIS A 165 -20.74 8.16 9.18
N ALA A 166 -20.96 8.63 7.95
CA ALA A 166 -20.87 7.82 6.73
C ALA A 166 -19.44 7.38 6.36
N GLN A 167 -18.42 7.96 6.98
CA GLN A 167 -17.02 7.81 6.61
C GLN A 167 -16.74 8.20 5.16
N PHE A 168 -17.33 9.30 4.74
CA PHE A 168 -17.13 9.86 3.41
C PHE A 168 -15.65 10.15 3.15
N GLY A 169 -15.08 9.57 2.10
CA GLY A 169 -13.65 9.72 1.80
C GLY A 169 -12.76 8.67 2.46
N ALA A 170 -13.33 7.62 3.07
CA ALA A 170 -12.57 6.48 3.59
C ALA A 170 -11.73 5.77 2.52
N CYS A 171 -12.16 5.82 1.26
CA CYS A 171 -11.35 5.47 0.10
C CYS A 171 -11.69 6.41 -1.07
N VAL A 172 -10.72 6.68 -1.93
CA VAL A 172 -10.87 7.55 -3.09
C VAL A 172 -10.15 6.98 -4.29
N ALA A 173 -10.72 7.15 -5.48
CA ALA A 173 -10.06 6.85 -6.74
C ALA A 173 -10.26 8.02 -7.71
N LEU A 174 -9.20 8.42 -8.40
CA LEU A 174 -9.18 9.47 -9.40
C LEU A 174 -8.76 8.93 -10.77
N ARG A 175 -9.47 9.34 -11.82
CA ARG A 175 -9.03 9.19 -13.21
C ARG A 175 -9.73 10.24 -14.05
N ASN A 176 -8.99 10.84 -14.99
CA ASN A 176 -9.54 11.86 -15.89
C ASN A 176 -10.27 12.95 -15.10
N HIS A 177 -11.53 13.19 -15.43
CA HIS A 177 -12.43 14.14 -14.78
C HIS A 177 -13.39 13.47 -13.80
N MET A 178 -13.03 12.30 -13.25
CA MET A 178 -13.87 11.54 -12.34
C MET A 178 -13.17 11.28 -11.01
N LEU A 179 -13.96 11.41 -9.94
CA LEU A 179 -13.57 11.12 -8.57
C LEU A 179 -14.64 10.20 -7.98
N LEU A 180 -14.24 8.99 -7.62
CA LEU A 180 -15.09 8.05 -6.90
C LEU A 180 -14.71 8.08 -5.41
N VAL A 181 -15.69 8.33 -4.56
CA VAL A 181 -15.52 8.46 -3.11
C VAL A 181 -16.34 7.40 -2.38
N GLY A 182 -15.68 6.55 -1.60
CA GLY A 182 -16.37 5.58 -0.75
C GLY A 182 -16.83 6.16 0.58
N ALA A 183 -17.98 5.70 1.05
CA ALA A 183 -18.58 6.02 2.35
C ALA A 183 -19.15 4.75 2.99
N PRO A 184 -18.29 3.86 3.52
CA PRO A 184 -18.67 2.51 3.94
C PRO A 184 -19.64 2.43 5.13
N ARG A 185 -19.95 3.54 5.81
CA ARG A 185 -20.97 3.57 6.87
C ARG A 185 -22.17 4.44 6.55
N ASP A 186 -22.26 4.92 5.32
CA ASP A 186 -23.47 5.57 4.85
C ASP A 186 -24.66 4.64 5.12
N SER A 187 -25.74 5.22 5.65
CA SER A 187 -26.93 4.48 6.07
C SER A 187 -28.17 4.79 5.22
N ALA A 188 -27.97 5.24 3.97
CA ALA A 188 -29.06 5.61 3.07
C ALA A 188 -29.97 4.42 2.71
N MET A 189 -29.44 3.20 2.66
CA MET A 189 -30.20 1.99 2.33
C MET A 189 -30.50 1.10 3.55
N ALA A 190 -29.50 0.81 4.38
CA ALA A 190 -29.63 0.09 5.64
C ALA A 190 -28.56 0.58 6.63
N PHE A 191 -28.60 0.15 7.90
CA PHE A 191 -27.66 0.67 8.90
C PHE A 191 -26.22 0.33 8.53
N GLN A 192 -25.41 1.35 8.22
CA GLN A 192 -24.02 1.19 7.77
C GLN A 192 -23.87 0.25 6.56
N SER A 193 -24.87 0.18 5.68
CA SER A 193 -24.77 -0.60 4.44
C SER A 193 -23.70 -0.08 3.49
N GLY A 194 -23.38 1.21 3.61
CA GLY A 194 -22.39 1.91 2.80
C GLY A 194 -22.91 2.42 1.47
N ALA A 195 -22.19 3.39 0.90
CA ALA A 195 -22.44 4.04 -0.38
C ALA A 195 -21.11 4.41 -1.06
N ALA A 196 -21.17 4.69 -2.36
CA ALA A 196 -20.11 5.39 -3.07
C ALA A 196 -20.68 6.57 -3.88
N PHE A 197 -19.92 7.65 -3.98
CA PHE A 197 -20.33 8.88 -4.64
C PHE A 197 -19.39 9.17 -5.78
N LEU A 198 -19.93 9.28 -7.00
CA LEU A 198 -19.19 9.65 -8.18
C LEU A 198 -19.36 11.14 -8.44
N TYR A 199 -18.25 11.85 -8.47
CA TYR A 199 -18.17 13.24 -8.89
C TYR A 199 -17.52 13.32 -10.27
N GLU A 200 -18.04 14.19 -11.12
CA GLU A 200 -17.50 14.50 -12.45
C GLU A 200 -17.11 15.98 -12.48
N GLN A 201 -15.94 16.28 -13.04
CA GLN A 201 -15.47 17.65 -13.19
C GLN A 201 -16.05 18.26 -14.47
N VAL A 202 -16.89 19.27 -14.31
CA VAL A 202 -17.56 20.01 -15.40
C VAL A 202 -17.25 21.49 -15.20
N ASP A 203 -16.68 22.14 -16.23
CA ASP A 203 -16.30 23.56 -16.18
C ASP A 203 -15.45 23.93 -14.95
N ASP A 204 -14.44 23.09 -14.67
CA ASP A 204 -13.52 23.17 -13.52
C ASP A 204 -14.17 22.95 -12.13
N GLU A 205 -15.48 22.70 -12.06
CA GLU A 205 -16.19 22.37 -10.83
C GLU A 205 -16.49 20.87 -10.71
N TRP A 206 -16.35 20.33 -9.50
CA TRP A 206 -16.71 18.94 -9.21
C TRP A 206 -18.18 18.85 -8.84
N GLN A 207 -18.97 18.14 -9.66
CA GLN A 207 -20.40 17.98 -9.47
C GLN A 207 -20.74 16.53 -9.18
N LEU A 208 -21.69 16.29 -8.26
CA LEU A 208 -22.17 14.94 -7.98
C LEU A 208 -22.90 14.41 -9.22
N ASN A 209 -22.33 13.39 -9.84
CA ASN A 209 -22.89 12.72 -11.01
C ASN A 209 -23.82 11.56 -10.59
N ALA A 210 -23.40 10.75 -9.61
CA ALA A 210 -24.18 9.61 -9.16
C ALA A 210 -23.92 9.25 -7.68
N THR A 211 -24.97 8.77 -7.00
CA THR A 211 -24.87 8.05 -5.74
C THR A 211 -25.10 6.58 -6.03
N LEU A 212 -24.10 5.76 -5.73
CA LEU A 212 -24.05 4.33 -6.00
C LEU A 212 -24.30 3.60 -4.69
N VAL A 213 -25.29 2.71 -4.70
CA VAL A 213 -25.66 1.89 -3.55
C VAL A 213 -25.89 0.46 -4.01
N ARG A 214 -25.80 -0.47 -3.07
CA ARG A 214 -26.08 -1.87 -3.32
C ARG A 214 -27.60 -2.12 -3.23
N SER A 215 -28.20 -2.68 -4.29
CA SER A 215 -29.66 -2.91 -4.33
C SER A 215 -30.14 -3.98 -3.34
N THR A 216 -29.23 -4.86 -2.92
CA THR A 216 -29.47 -5.90 -1.90
C THR A 216 -28.69 -5.59 -0.61
N ALA A 217 -28.52 -4.31 -0.30
CA ALA A 217 -27.83 -3.84 0.90
C ALA A 217 -28.45 -4.43 2.17
N ASN A 218 -27.62 -4.98 3.05
CA ASN A 218 -27.96 -5.30 4.43
C ASN A 218 -27.16 -4.43 5.40
N ASP A 219 -27.54 -4.53 6.68
CA ASP A 219 -26.83 -3.84 7.75
C ASP A 219 -25.35 -4.23 7.76
N ALA A 220 -24.48 -3.22 7.86
CA ALA A 220 -23.04 -3.38 7.94
C ALA A 220 -22.34 -4.08 6.76
N ASP A 221 -22.97 -4.15 5.56
CA ASP A 221 -22.35 -4.67 4.32
C ASP A 221 -21.06 -3.91 3.92
N GLN A 222 -20.94 -2.65 4.34
CA GLN A 222 -19.80 -1.76 4.09
C GLN A 222 -19.48 -1.53 2.60
N PHE A 223 -20.51 -1.35 1.78
CA PHE A 223 -20.34 -0.97 0.38
C PHE A 223 -19.60 0.36 0.25
N GLY A 224 -18.58 0.42 -0.62
CA GLY A 224 -17.70 1.59 -0.70
C GLY A 224 -16.53 1.53 0.28
N ALA A 225 -16.22 0.37 0.87
CA ALA A 225 -14.99 0.17 1.65
C ALA A 225 -13.72 0.19 0.79
N SER A 226 -13.86 -0.21 -0.47
CA SER A 226 -12.81 -0.12 -1.48
C SER A 226 -13.43 0.32 -2.80
N VAL A 227 -12.69 1.15 -3.55
CA VAL A 227 -13.13 1.67 -4.84
C VAL A 227 -11.97 1.66 -5.83
N ALA A 228 -12.26 1.30 -7.07
CA ALA A 228 -11.35 1.46 -8.18
C ALA A 228 -12.13 1.88 -9.43
N LEU A 229 -11.46 2.59 -10.34
CA LEU A 229 -12.13 3.18 -11.49
C LEU A 229 -11.19 3.20 -12.70
N ASP A 230 -11.71 2.80 -13.85
CA ASP A 230 -11.00 2.86 -15.14
C ASP A 230 -11.99 3.19 -16.24
N GLU A 231 -11.69 4.26 -16.99
CA GLU A 231 -12.49 4.80 -18.09
C GLU A 231 -14.02 4.85 -17.82
N ASN A 232 -14.74 3.80 -18.23
CA ASN A 232 -16.20 3.68 -18.13
C ASN A 232 -16.64 2.57 -17.16
N THR A 233 -15.77 2.13 -16.26
CA THR A 233 -16.02 1.07 -15.29
C THR A 233 -15.68 1.52 -13.88
N LEU A 234 -16.60 1.33 -12.94
CA LEU A 234 -16.39 1.51 -11.50
C LEU A 234 -16.47 0.15 -10.82
N VAL A 235 -15.60 -0.08 -9.86
CA VAL A 235 -15.53 -1.31 -9.08
C VAL A 235 -15.60 -0.93 -7.62
N ILE A 236 -16.59 -1.46 -6.90
CA ILE A 236 -16.86 -1.06 -5.53
C ILE A 236 -17.02 -2.30 -4.65
N GLY A 237 -16.21 -2.41 -3.60
CA GLY A 237 -16.24 -3.51 -2.66
C GLY A 237 -17.24 -3.32 -1.52
N ALA A 238 -17.86 -4.42 -1.12
CA ALA A 238 -18.66 -4.59 0.09
C ALA A 238 -18.15 -5.84 0.83
N PRO A 239 -17.02 -5.74 1.55
CA PRO A 239 -16.32 -6.91 2.12
C PRO A 239 -17.15 -7.67 3.17
N LYS A 240 -18.19 -7.05 3.73
CA LYS A 240 -19.07 -7.66 4.73
C LYS A 240 -20.42 -8.09 4.18
N ALA A 241 -20.62 -8.00 2.86
CA ALA A 241 -21.83 -8.48 2.26
C ALA A 241 -22.01 -9.99 2.47
N ASP A 242 -23.19 -10.37 2.96
CA ASP A 242 -23.56 -11.77 3.19
C ASP A 242 -24.01 -12.45 1.89
N GLN A 243 -23.06 -12.75 1.00
CA GLN A 243 -23.31 -13.40 -0.29
C GLN A 243 -23.13 -14.91 -0.23
N GLY A 244 -24.11 -15.58 0.37
CA GLY A 244 -24.13 -17.04 0.53
C GLY A 244 -23.42 -17.55 1.78
N ALA A 245 -22.57 -16.73 2.41
CA ALA A 245 -22.03 -16.96 3.76
C ALA A 245 -21.79 -15.63 4.49
N MET A 246 -21.78 -15.66 5.82
CA MET A 246 -21.58 -14.47 6.67
C MET A 246 -20.25 -13.78 6.36
N ASP A 247 -20.24 -12.48 6.09
CA ASP A 247 -19.05 -11.70 5.74
C ASP A 247 -18.22 -12.33 4.61
N SER A 248 -18.86 -13.03 3.67
CA SER A 248 -18.15 -13.61 2.51
C SER A 248 -17.64 -12.53 1.57
N GLY A 249 -18.35 -11.39 1.53
CA GLY A 249 -18.03 -10.21 0.75
C GLY A 249 -18.57 -10.27 -0.68
N ALA A 250 -18.65 -9.10 -1.29
CA ALA A 250 -19.09 -8.89 -2.67
C ALA A 250 -18.35 -7.70 -3.30
N VAL A 251 -18.32 -7.67 -4.63
CA VAL A 251 -17.89 -6.50 -5.41
C VAL A 251 -18.93 -6.20 -6.46
N GLU A 252 -19.40 -4.97 -6.53
CA GLU A 252 -20.32 -4.51 -7.57
C GLU A 252 -19.54 -3.78 -8.67
N VAL A 253 -19.84 -4.10 -9.92
CA VAL A 253 -19.25 -3.47 -11.10
C VAL A 253 -20.32 -2.63 -11.78
N PHE A 254 -20.01 -1.35 -11.97
CA PHE A 254 -20.86 -0.41 -12.69
C PHE A 254 -20.21 -0.02 -14.00
N GLU A 255 -21.00 0.01 -15.08
CA GLU A 255 -20.55 0.53 -16.38
C GLU A 255 -21.46 1.70 -16.81
N ARG A 256 -20.92 2.62 -17.60
CA ARG A 256 -21.65 3.79 -18.13
C ARG A 256 -22.24 3.46 -19.50
N ASP A 257 -23.54 3.67 -19.67
CA ASP A 257 -24.21 3.69 -20.98
C ASP A 257 -24.87 5.05 -21.27
N ALA A 258 -25.74 5.09 -22.29
CA ALA A 258 -26.50 6.28 -22.68
C ALA A 258 -27.45 6.81 -21.57
N HIS A 259 -27.77 5.99 -20.58
CA HIS A 259 -28.67 6.32 -19.46
C HIS A 259 -27.92 6.58 -18.15
N GLY A 260 -26.58 6.51 -18.17
CA GLY A 260 -25.72 6.76 -17.02
C GLY A 260 -25.09 5.49 -16.46
N TRP A 261 -24.73 5.52 -15.18
CA TRP A 261 -24.08 4.41 -14.49
C TRP A 261 -25.11 3.39 -14.01
N HIS A 262 -24.89 2.13 -14.34
CA HIS A 262 -25.73 1.03 -13.87
C HIS A 262 -24.87 -0.16 -13.46
N ASN A 263 -25.35 -0.92 -12.49
CA ASN A 263 -24.70 -2.15 -12.06
C ASN A 263 -24.84 -3.20 -13.18
N VAL A 264 -23.71 -3.69 -13.68
CA VAL A 264 -23.67 -4.74 -14.72
C VAL A 264 -23.31 -6.11 -14.17
N SER A 265 -22.72 -6.17 -12.97
CA SER A 265 -22.28 -7.43 -12.38
C SER A 265 -22.09 -7.31 -10.87
N THR A 266 -22.50 -8.36 -10.15
CA THR A 266 -22.09 -8.63 -8.77
C THR A 266 -21.11 -9.79 -8.77
N LEU A 267 -19.86 -9.52 -8.39
CA LEU A 267 -18.79 -10.50 -8.29
C LEU A 267 -18.71 -11.02 -6.85
N VAL A 268 -18.63 -12.35 -6.72
CA VAL A 268 -18.56 -13.05 -5.43
C VAL A 268 -17.55 -14.19 -5.50
N SER A 269 -17.04 -14.62 -4.35
CA SER A 269 -16.27 -15.86 -4.26
C SER A 269 -17.18 -17.08 -4.43
N ASN A 270 -16.70 -18.11 -5.13
CA ASN A 270 -17.41 -19.38 -5.29
C ASN A 270 -16.42 -20.56 -5.09
N PRO A 271 -16.61 -21.41 -4.06
CA PRO A 271 -17.66 -21.34 -3.05
C PRO A 271 -17.51 -20.10 -2.13
N PRO A 272 -18.61 -19.56 -1.58
CA PRO A 272 -18.53 -18.48 -0.60
C PRO A 272 -17.93 -19.00 0.71
N ILE A 273 -17.05 -18.21 1.31
CA ILE A 273 -16.36 -18.56 2.56
C ILE A 273 -16.67 -17.50 3.61
N ALA A 274 -17.19 -17.92 4.76
CA ALA A 274 -17.55 -16.99 5.83
C ALA A 274 -16.34 -16.21 6.36
N GLY A 275 -16.41 -14.89 6.41
CA GLY A 275 -15.32 -14.02 6.82
C GLY A 275 -14.15 -13.98 5.83
N ALA A 276 -14.37 -14.29 4.55
CA ALA A 276 -13.35 -14.18 3.52
C ALA A 276 -12.99 -12.72 3.20
N LEU A 277 -13.94 -11.81 3.43
CA LEU A 277 -13.79 -10.38 3.17
C LEU A 277 -13.48 -10.10 1.69
N PHE A 278 -14.14 -10.82 0.78
CA PHE A 278 -13.99 -10.61 -0.66
C PHE A 278 -14.41 -9.18 -1.04
N GLY A 279 -13.52 -8.44 -1.70
CA GLY A 279 -13.76 -7.02 -1.99
C GLY A 279 -13.16 -6.07 -0.97
N LEU A 280 -12.35 -6.55 -0.01
CA LEU A 280 -11.64 -5.66 0.91
C LEU A 280 -10.67 -4.74 0.16
N SER A 281 -10.03 -5.25 -0.89
CA SER A 281 -9.20 -4.47 -1.80
C SER A 281 -9.60 -4.77 -3.24
N VAL A 282 -9.64 -3.73 -4.07
CA VAL A 282 -9.98 -3.84 -5.48
C VAL A 282 -9.01 -2.98 -6.32
N ALA A 283 -8.69 -3.46 -7.51
CA ALA A 283 -7.99 -2.68 -8.54
C ALA A 283 -8.59 -3.01 -9.91
N ILE A 284 -8.56 -2.06 -10.83
CA ILE A 284 -9.00 -2.25 -12.22
C ILE A 284 -8.01 -1.57 -13.16
N ASP A 285 -7.64 -2.26 -14.23
CA ASP A 285 -6.88 -1.72 -15.36
C ASP A 285 -7.06 -2.62 -16.57
N ALA A 286 -7.12 -2.03 -17.77
CA ALA A 286 -7.07 -2.75 -19.05
C ALA A 286 -8.05 -3.94 -19.18
N GLY A 287 -9.27 -3.81 -18.64
CA GLY A 287 -10.30 -4.86 -18.72
C GLY A 287 -10.11 -6.02 -17.73
N HIS A 288 -9.26 -5.83 -16.72
CA HIS A 288 -9.06 -6.78 -15.63
C HIS A 288 -9.44 -6.16 -14.28
N ILE A 289 -10.15 -6.92 -13.44
CA ILE A 289 -10.49 -6.56 -12.07
C ILE A 289 -9.77 -7.52 -11.13
N LEU A 290 -9.02 -6.98 -10.19
CA LEU A 290 -8.32 -7.73 -9.17
C LEU A 290 -8.98 -7.51 -7.81
N ILE A 291 -9.31 -8.59 -7.11
CA ILE A 291 -10.09 -8.53 -5.86
C ILE A 291 -9.40 -9.32 -4.77
N GLY A 292 -9.08 -8.65 -3.66
CA GLY A 292 -8.53 -9.29 -2.47
C GLY A 292 -9.61 -9.89 -1.56
N ALA A 293 -9.30 -11.05 -1.00
CA ALA A 293 -10.05 -11.72 0.06
C ALA A 293 -9.06 -12.24 1.14
N PRO A 294 -8.47 -11.35 1.96
CA PRO A 294 -7.42 -11.74 2.90
C PRO A 294 -7.89 -12.64 4.04
N GLY A 295 -9.21 -12.70 4.29
CA GLY A 295 -9.82 -13.62 5.25
C GLY A 295 -10.06 -15.02 4.69
N ASP A 296 -9.89 -15.22 3.38
CA ASP A 296 -10.02 -16.53 2.75
C ASP A 296 -9.06 -17.53 3.40
N ARG A 297 -9.62 -18.68 3.78
CA ARG A 297 -8.95 -19.74 4.53
C ARG A 297 -8.84 -21.07 3.78
N THR A 298 -9.04 -21.05 2.47
CA THR A 298 -8.96 -22.24 1.60
C THR A 298 -7.60 -22.92 1.73
N ASP A 299 -6.52 -22.13 1.71
CA ASP A 299 -5.14 -22.62 1.77
C ASP A 299 -4.58 -22.64 3.20
N GLY A 300 -5.44 -22.44 4.20
CA GLY A 300 -5.13 -22.45 5.62
C GLY A 300 -5.50 -21.16 6.34
N ALA A 301 -5.27 -21.12 7.66
CA ALA A 301 -5.79 -20.05 8.51
C ALA A 301 -5.31 -18.66 8.05
N MET A 302 -6.24 -17.80 7.59
CA MET A 302 -5.97 -16.44 7.10
C MET A 302 -4.82 -16.38 6.08
N SER A 303 -4.73 -17.40 5.21
CA SER A 303 -3.77 -17.39 4.10
C SER A 303 -4.06 -16.22 3.16
N GLY A 304 -5.34 -15.94 2.92
CA GLY A 304 -5.81 -14.95 1.98
C GLY A 304 -5.68 -15.42 0.53
N ARG A 305 -6.51 -14.87 -0.35
CA ARG A 305 -6.49 -15.12 -1.80
C ARG A 305 -6.80 -13.84 -2.56
N VAL A 306 -6.44 -13.84 -3.84
CA VAL A 306 -6.79 -12.76 -4.77
C VAL A 306 -7.42 -13.35 -6.01
N PHE A 307 -8.53 -12.77 -6.46
CA PHE A 307 -9.30 -13.22 -7.61
C PHE A 307 -9.13 -12.23 -8.74
N LEU A 308 -8.82 -12.74 -9.94
CA LEU A 308 -8.72 -11.94 -11.15
C LEU A 308 -9.91 -12.23 -12.05
N PHE A 309 -10.66 -11.19 -12.38
CA PHE A 309 -11.76 -11.23 -13.33
C PHE A 309 -11.36 -10.50 -14.61
N THR A 310 -11.82 -11.02 -15.75
CA THR A 310 -11.54 -10.43 -17.06
C THR A 310 -12.85 -10.10 -17.76
N ARG A 311 -12.87 -8.97 -18.46
CA ARG A 311 -14.03 -8.55 -19.28
C ARG A 311 -14.08 -9.38 -20.56
N GLY A 312 -15.08 -10.26 -20.65
CA GLY A 312 -15.44 -10.99 -21.87
C GLY A 312 -16.68 -10.39 -22.56
N ALA A 313 -17.03 -10.97 -23.72
CA ALA A 313 -18.19 -10.55 -24.51
C ALA A 313 -19.53 -10.65 -23.75
N ASN A 314 -19.61 -11.57 -22.77
CA ASN A 314 -20.84 -11.85 -22.01
C ASN A 314 -20.85 -11.29 -20.59
N GLY A 315 -19.83 -10.52 -20.18
CA GLY A 315 -19.73 -10.08 -18.79
C GLY A 315 -18.31 -10.14 -18.24
N TRP A 316 -18.20 -9.95 -16.93
CA TRP A 316 -16.99 -10.20 -16.15
C TRP A 316 -16.97 -11.67 -15.73
N THR A 317 -15.88 -12.38 -16.00
CA THR A 317 -15.72 -13.79 -15.62
C THR A 317 -14.44 -13.99 -14.84
N LEU A 318 -14.48 -14.88 -13.84
CA LEU A 318 -13.29 -15.27 -13.10
C LEU A 318 -12.30 -15.93 -14.07
N ASP A 319 -11.12 -15.32 -14.22
CA ASP A 319 -10.02 -15.84 -15.02
C ASP A 319 -9.16 -16.79 -14.18
N THR A 320 -8.63 -16.28 -13.07
CA THR A 320 -7.79 -17.07 -12.17
C THR A 320 -7.93 -16.63 -10.72
N THR A 321 -7.37 -17.45 -9.82
CA THR A 321 -7.20 -17.11 -8.41
C THR A 321 -5.76 -17.32 -8.00
N LEU A 322 -5.19 -16.31 -7.36
CA LEU A 322 -3.82 -16.28 -6.89
C LEU A 322 -3.80 -16.59 -5.38
N SER A 323 -2.94 -17.52 -5.00
CA SER A 323 -2.71 -17.90 -3.60
C SER A 323 -1.33 -17.43 -3.15
N CYS A 324 -1.18 -17.20 -1.85
CA CYS A 324 0.10 -16.80 -1.25
C CYS A 324 1.17 -17.89 -1.49
N PRO A 325 2.32 -17.56 -2.14
CA PRO A 325 3.37 -18.55 -2.41
C PRO A 325 4.06 -19.14 -1.17
N PHE A 326 4.03 -18.44 -0.02
CA PHE A 326 4.80 -18.80 1.18
C PHE A 326 3.97 -19.15 2.42
N GLY A 327 2.68 -19.44 2.24
CA GLY A 327 1.86 -20.10 3.27
C GLY A 327 0.84 -19.21 4.00
N ILE A 328 0.45 -19.67 5.18
CA ILE A 328 -0.73 -19.22 5.93
C ILE A 328 -0.49 -17.93 6.74
N ARG A 329 -1.57 -17.28 7.18
CA ARG A 329 -1.57 -16.11 8.08
C ARG A 329 -0.87 -14.86 7.54
N GLY A 330 -0.57 -14.79 6.25
CA GLY A 330 0.02 -13.61 5.62
C GLY A 330 -0.97 -12.48 5.33
N TRP A 331 -2.28 -12.79 5.35
CA TRP A 331 -3.35 -11.89 4.92
C TRP A 331 -3.13 -11.44 3.46
N PHE A 332 -2.79 -12.41 2.61
CA PHE A 332 -2.53 -12.16 1.21
C PHE A 332 -3.78 -11.59 0.52
N GLY A 333 -3.63 -10.48 -0.18
CA GLY A 333 -4.76 -9.74 -0.76
C GLY A 333 -5.30 -8.62 0.14
N THR A 334 -4.62 -8.25 1.22
CA THR A 334 -4.97 -7.04 1.99
C THR A 334 -4.88 -5.78 1.11
N SER A 335 -3.90 -5.72 0.23
CA SER A 335 -3.78 -4.67 -0.78
C SER A 335 -3.45 -5.30 -2.13
N VAL A 336 -3.94 -4.67 -3.19
CA VAL A 336 -3.73 -5.13 -4.57
C VAL A 336 -3.46 -3.91 -5.45
N ALA A 337 -2.58 -4.08 -6.43
CA ALA A 337 -2.36 -3.11 -7.49
C ALA A 337 -2.16 -3.84 -8.81
N LEU A 338 -2.64 -3.25 -9.90
CA LEU A 338 -2.66 -3.87 -11.22
C LEU A 338 -2.20 -2.84 -12.25
N ASN A 339 -1.42 -3.31 -13.22
CA ASN A 339 -1.06 -2.57 -14.42
C ASN A 339 -0.82 -3.58 -15.54
N GLN A 340 -1.76 -3.67 -16.48
CA GLN A 340 -1.73 -4.57 -17.63
C GLN A 340 -1.34 -5.99 -17.23
N ASP A 341 -0.12 -6.42 -17.58
CA ASP A 341 0.40 -7.77 -17.35
C ASP A 341 1.08 -7.96 -15.98
N CYS A 342 1.06 -6.96 -15.10
CA CYS A 342 1.70 -6.99 -13.80
C CYS A 342 0.69 -6.79 -12.66
N VAL A 343 0.70 -7.73 -11.73
CA VAL A 343 -0.11 -7.73 -10.51
C VAL A 343 0.82 -7.67 -9.31
N LEU A 344 0.54 -6.75 -8.40
CA LEU A 344 1.15 -6.72 -7.07
C LEU A 344 0.10 -7.08 -6.01
N VAL A 345 0.48 -7.96 -5.09
CA VAL A 345 -0.37 -8.36 -3.97
C VAL A 345 0.38 -8.21 -2.65
N GLY A 346 -0.23 -7.52 -1.69
CA GLY A 346 0.31 -7.33 -0.36
C GLY A 346 -0.07 -8.47 0.59
N ALA A 347 0.87 -8.87 1.43
CA ALA A 347 0.67 -9.79 2.55
C ALA A 347 1.36 -9.21 3.80
N PRO A 348 0.77 -8.18 4.43
CA PRO A 348 1.43 -7.40 5.48
C PRO A 348 1.74 -8.20 6.75
N ARG A 349 1.12 -9.37 6.93
CA ARG A 349 1.34 -10.23 8.12
C ARG A 349 2.22 -11.43 7.85
N LEU A 350 2.75 -11.55 6.63
CA LEU A 350 3.63 -12.65 6.30
C LEU A 350 4.93 -12.55 7.10
N THR A 351 5.21 -13.55 7.91
CA THR A 351 6.51 -13.74 8.54
C THR A 351 7.51 -14.25 7.52
N ARG A 352 8.75 -13.76 7.57
CA ARG A 352 9.77 -14.19 6.62
C ARG A 352 10.12 -15.68 6.82
N PRO A 353 10.23 -16.45 5.74
CA PRO A 353 10.79 -17.79 5.82
C PRO A 353 12.19 -17.75 6.47
N HIS A 354 12.48 -18.70 7.35
CA HIS A 354 13.79 -18.88 8.01
C HIS A 354 14.21 -17.86 9.07
N LEU A 355 13.35 -16.89 9.43
CA LEU A 355 13.56 -16.05 10.59
C LEU A 355 12.68 -16.52 11.76
N THR A 356 13.27 -16.68 12.94
CA THR A 356 12.54 -16.90 14.20
C THR A 356 11.98 -15.60 14.78
N ASP A 357 12.28 -14.48 14.11
CA ASP A 357 11.84 -13.15 14.51
C ASP A 357 10.40 -12.92 14.04
N PHE A 358 9.48 -12.95 14.99
CA PHE A 358 8.06 -12.66 14.76
C PHE A 358 7.78 -11.16 14.66
N ASP A 359 8.78 -10.30 14.87
CA ASP A 359 8.62 -8.86 15.00
C ASP A 359 8.72 -8.12 13.66
N ALA A 360 9.08 -8.82 12.58
CA ALA A 360 9.11 -8.25 11.24
C ALA A 360 8.23 -9.01 10.26
N ARG A 361 7.22 -8.31 9.73
CA ARG A 361 6.20 -8.89 8.87
C ARG A 361 6.00 -8.05 7.64
N GLY A 362 5.57 -8.68 6.56
CA GLY A 362 5.13 -7.98 5.36
C GLY A 362 5.98 -8.32 4.14
N ALA A 363 5.27 -8.58 3.05
CA ALA A 363 5.82 -8.77 1.73
C ALA A 363 4.83 -8.26 0.69
N ALA A 364 5.36 -7.87 -0.47
CA ALA A 364 4.57 -7.73 -1.69
C ALA A 364 5.00 -8.80 -2.69
N PHE A 365 4.05 -9.33 -3.43
CA PHE A 365 4.25 -10.39 -4.41
C PHE A 365 3.92 -9.87 -5.79
N GLU A 366 4.84 -10.09 -6.72
CA GLU A 366 4.61 -9.80 -8.13
C GLU A 366 4.16 -11.07 -8.85
N PHE A 367 3.08 -10.94 -9.60
CA PHE A 367 2.63 -11.91 -10.56
C PHE A 367 2.65 -11.28 -11.95
N GLN A 368 3.07 -12.06 -12.94
CA GLN A 368 3.03 -11.64 -14.34
C GLN A 368 2.21 -12.61 -15.17
N HIS A 369 1.48 -12.05 -16.12
CA HIS A 369 0.79 -12.84 -17.12
C HIS A 369 1.78 -13.37 -18.15
N THR A 370 1.74 -14.68 -18.41
CA THR A 370 2.54 -15.34 -19.43
C THR A 370 1.64 -16.14 -20.37
N SER A 371 2.22 -16.78 -21.40
CA SER A 371 1.45 -17.66 -22.30
C SER A 371 0.72 -18.79 -21.58
N ASP A 372 1.23 -19.21 -20.41
CA ASP A 372 0.68 -20.30 -19.60
C ASP A 372 -0.19 -19.79 -18.44
N GLY A 373 -0.55 -18.50 -18.44
CA GLY A 373 -1.31 -17.82 -17.40
C GLY A 373 -0.47 -17.02 -16.41
N TRP A 374 -1.09 -16.62 -15.30
CA TRP A 374 -0.46 -15.82 -14.24
C TRP A 374 0.49 -16.66 -13.39
N ARG A 375 1.73 -16.20 -13.26
CA ARG A 375 2.73 -16.83 -12.42
C ARG A 375 3.34 -15.85 -11.43
N HIS A 376 3.65 -16.33 -10.24
CA HIS A 376 4.50 -15.61 -9.30
C HIS A 376 5.91 -15.46 -9.90
N VAL A 377 6.45 -14.24 -9.88
CA VAL A 377 7.77 -13.94 -10.46
C VAL A 377 8.73 -13.30 -9.46
N SER A 378 8.21 -12.58 -8.46
CA SER A 378 9.04 -11.89 -7.49
C SER A 378 8.36 -11.77 -6.14
N THR A 379 9.17 -11.80 -5.09
CA THR A 379 8.74 -11.41 -3.75
C THR A 379 9.61 -10.29 -3.27
N ILE A 380 8.94 -9.20 -2.91
CA ILE A 380 9.54 -7.92 -2.60
C ILE A 380 9.39 -7.71 -1.10
N MET A 381 10.54 -7.60 -0.43
CA MET A 381 10.64 -7.35 1.01
C MET A 381 11.80 -6.39 1.25
N PRO A 382 11.68 -5.45 2.19
CA PRO A 382 12.77 -4.55 2.55
C PRO A 382 13.91 -5.33 3.21
N ALA A 383 15.16 -4.96 2.96
CA ALA A 383 16.31 -5.68 3.52
C ALA A 383 16.31 -5.67 5.06
N ASN A 384 15.99 -4.52 5.67
CA ASN A 384 15.90 -4.36 7.12
C ASN A 384 14.45 -4.54 7.60
N SER A 385 14.30 -5.48 8.53
CA SER A 385 13.04 -6.00 9.07
C SER A 385 12.30 -4.98 9.96
N LEU A 386 13.04 -4.11 10.66
CA LEU A 386 12.49 -3.01 11.49
C LEU A 386 11.99 -1.82 10.66
N GLN A 387 12.46 -1.67 9.42
CA GLN A 387 12.03 -0.58 8.54
C GLN A 387 10.78 -0.93 7.72
N GLY A 388 10.35 -2.18 7.77
CA GLY A 388 9.40 -2.76 6.82
C GLY A 388 8.28 -3.55 7.46
N ASP A 389 7.97 -3.27 8.71
CA ASP A 389 6.85 -3.94 9.36
C ASP A 389 5.52 -3.56 8.69
N SER A 390 4.68 -4.56 8.49
CA SER A 390 3.49 -4.51 7.63
C SER A 390 3.75 -4.01 6.21
N PHE A 391 4.95 -4.23 5.66
CA PHE A 391 5.25 -3.93 4.26
C PHE A 391 4.23 -4.60 3.32
N GLY A 392 3.72 -3.83 2.37
CA GLY A 392 2.62 -4.24 1.49
C GLY A 392 1.24 -4.01 2.12
N CYS A 393 1.09 -3.21 3.17
CA CYS A 393 -0.23 -2.82 3.69
C CYS A 393 -1.02 -1.95 2.71
N SER A 394 -0.33 -1.17 1.88
CA SER A 394 -0.89 -0.44 0.75
C SER A 394 0.06 -0.55 -0.45
N LEU A 395 -0.51 -0.60 -1.65
CA LEU A 395 0.22 -0.77 -2.90
C LEU A 395 -0.34 0.18 -3.94
N ALA A 396 0.55 0.75 -4.74
CA ALA A 396 0.18 1.45 -5.97
C ALA A 396 1.18 1.09 -7.07
N LEU A 397 0.71 0.96 -8.31
CA LEU A 397 1.50 0.54 -9.45
C LEU A 397 1.13 1.39 -10.67
N HIS A 398 2.13 1.92 -11.36
CA HIS A 398 1.94 2.58 -12.64
C HIS A 398 3.17 2.41 -13.51
N LYS A 399 2.99 1.83 -14.70
CA LYS A 399 4.09 1.48 -15.61
C LYS A 399 5.12 0.59 -14.88
N GLN A 400 6.37 1.05 -14.83
CA GLN A 400 7.50 0.35 -14.21
C GLN A 400 7.75 0.76 -12.76
N HIS A 401 6.89 1.62 -12.18
CA HIS A 401 7.09 2.16 -10.84
C HIS A 401 6.00 1.67 -9.90
N ALA A 402 6.40 1.29 -8.70
CA ALA A 402 5.51 0.83 -7.64
C ALA A 402 5.75 1.59 -6.35
N VAL A 403 4.76 1.63 -5.48
CA VAL A 403 4.88 2.17 -4.13
C VAL A 403 4.38 1.13 -3.16
N PHE A 404 5.15 0.92 -2.10
CA PHE A 404 4.85 -0.04 -1.04
C PHE A 404 4.74 0.69 0.28
N GLY A 405 3.55 0.67 0.86
CA GLY A 405 3.32 1.12 2.22
C GLY A 405 3.84 0.12 3.25
N ALA A 406 4.38 0.63 4.35
CA ALA A 406 4.78 -0.13 5.53
C ALA A 406 4.40 0.69 6.77
N SER A 407 3.10 0.75 7.08
CA SER A 407 2.64 1.37 8.32
C SER A 407 2.96 0.45 9.49
N THR A 408 3.83 0.84 10.41
CA THR A 408 4.26 -0.05 11.50
C THR A 408 3.13 -0.47 12.43
N ASP A 409 3.21 -1.73 12.86
CA ASP A 409 2.61 -2.33 14.05
C ASP A 409 3.77 -2.78 14.97
N SER A 410 4.66 -1.85 15.33
CA SER A 410 5.76 -2.24 16.20
C SER A 410 5.19 -2.54 17.59
N LEU A 411 5.25 -3.81 18.00
CA LEU A 411 5.12 -4.25 19.39
C LEU A 411 6.13 -3.54 20.32
N ALA A 412 7.07 -2.78 19.75
CA ALA A 412 8.04 -1.90 20.39
C ALA A 412 7.46 -0.55 20.86
N GLY A 413 6.19 -0.25 20.59
CA GLY A 413 5.47 0.88 21.20
C GLY A 413 5.63 2.23 20.50
N TRP A 414 6.19 2.27 19.29
CA TRP A 414 6.34 3.49 18.49
C TRP A 414 5.56 3.38 17.16
N LEU A 415 4.67 4.34 16.88
CA LEU A 415 3.81 4.41 15.68
C LEU A 415 4.55 5.03 14.47
N ALA A 416 5.65 4.44 14.03
CA ALA A 416 6.51 5.02 12.96
C ALA A 416 6.30 4.35 11.59
N GLY A 417 5.36 4.79 10.76
CA GLY A 417 5.17 4.25 9.40
C GLY A 417 6.23 4.70 8.38
N THR A 418 6.36 3.99 7.26
CA THR A 418 7.16 4.43 6.11
C THR A 418 6.59 3.96 4.77
N ALA A 419 7.13 4.50 3.67
CA ALA A 419 6.80 4.08 2.33
C ALA A 419 8.08 3.84 1.51
N PHE A 420 8.01 2.94 0.55
CA PHE A 420 9.09 2.57 -0.34
C PHE A 420 8.68 2.77 -1.78
N ALA A 421 9.59 3.29 -2.61
CA ALA A 421 9.41 3.37 -4.05
C ALA A 421 10.18 2.23 -4.73
N GLY A 422 9.49 1.47 -5.57
CA GLY A 422 10.05 0.46 -6.45
C GLY A 422 10.19 0.99 -7.88
N THR A 423 11.32 0.71 -8.51
CA THR A 423 11.49 0.84 -9.95
C THR A 423 11.91 -0.51 -10.53
N ARG A 424 11.13 -1.00 -11.48
CA ARG A 424 11.40 -2.25 -12.18
C ARG A 424 12.61 -2.08 -13.08
N LEU A 425 13.55 -3.01 -12.96
CA LEU A 425 14.81 -3.03 -13.71
C LEU A 425 14.66 -3.89 -14.97
N ASN A 426 15.52 -3.63 -15.97
CA ASN A 426 15.52 -4.38 -17.23
C ASN A 426 15.80 -5.90 -17.05
N ASN A 427 16.45 -6.29 -15.95
CA ASN A 427 16.70 -7.69 -15.61
C ASN A 427 15.48 -8.37 -14.95
N GLY A 428 14.35 -7.68 -14.84
CA GLY A 428 13.12 -8.18 -14.21
C GLY A 428 13.05 -8.00 -12.69
N GLY A 429 14.14 -7.59 -12.04
CA GLY A 429 14.16 -7.30 -10.61
C GLY A 429 13.57 -5.93 -10.26
N TRP A 430 13.47 -5.65 -8.95
CA TRP A 430 13.04 -4.36 -8.42
C TRP A 430 14.20 -3.66 -7.70
N ASN A 431 14.45 -2.41 -8.04
CA ASN A 431 15.19 -1.51 -7.16
C ASN A 431 14.18 -0.85 -6.20
N VAL A 432 14.33 -1.08 -4.90
CA VAL A 432 13.43 -0.56 -3.88
C VAL A 432 14.20 0.38 -2.97
N GLU A 433 13.77 1.63 -2.92
CA GLU A 433 14.34 2.64 -2.03
C GLU A 433 13.31 3.17 -1.04
N ARG A 434 13.77 3.55 0.15
CA ARG A 434 12.92 4.13 1.19
C ARG A 434 12.69 5.60 0.88
N LEU A 435 11.42 6.01 0.84
CA LEU A 435 11.04 7.42 0.69
C LEU A 435 11.28 8.16 2.00
N ARG A 436 11.87 9.36 1.91
CA ARG A 436 12.20 10.20 3.06
C ARG A 436 11.68 11.61 2.83
N ALA A 437 10.69 12.01 3.61
CA ALA A 437 10.29 13.40 3.70
C ALA A 437 11.11 14.08 4.81
N PRO A 438 11.72 15.25 4.58
CA PRO A 438 12.55 15.92 5.57
C PRO A 438 11.76 16.38 6.80
N ASP A 439 10.43 16.46 6.66
CA ASP A 439 9.49 16.90 7.68
C ASP A 439 8.69 15.71 8.29
N SER A 440 9.12 14.45 8.10
CA SER A 440 8.46 13.31 8.74
C SER A 440 8.83 13.21 10.22
N ALA A 441 7.86 13.40 11.12
CA ALA A 441 8.02 13.07 12.54
C ALA A 441 8.02 11.55 12.77
N GLU A 442 8.64 11.11 13.88
CA GLU A 442 8.83 9.69 14.20
C GLU A 442 7.52 8.93 14.52
N GLN A 443 6.39 9.60 14.82
CA GLN A 443 5.11 8.92 15.15
C GLN A 443 4.01 9.09 14.10
N GLN A 444 4.38 9.32 12.85
CA GLN A 444 3.41 9.37 11.77
C GLN A 444 3.36 8.02 11.05
N LEU A 445 2.15 7.47 10.90
CA LEU A 445 1.80 6.29 10.10
C LEU A 445 1.91 6.61 8.60
N ALA A 446 3.10 7.04 8.17
CA ALA A 446 3.39 7.22 6.76
C ALA A 446 3.27 5.88 6.03
N GLY A 447 2.77 5.91 4.79
CA GLY A 447 2.61 4.70 3.98
C GLY A 447 1.39 3.86 4.34
N HIS A 448 0.49 4.34 5.20
CA HIS A 448 -0.81 3.71 5.38
C HIS A 448 -1.60 3.65 4.06
N THR A 449 -1.54 4.74 3.29
CA THR A 449 -2.11 4.84 1.94
C THR A 449 -1.08 5.45 1.00
N VAL A 450 -1.05 4.98 -0.24
CA VAL A 450 -0.09 5.40 -1.25
C VAL A 450 -0.77 5.51 -2.61
N GLY A 451 -0.27 6.42 -3.45
CA GLY A 451 -0.72 6.59 -4.83
C GLY A 451 0.47 6.89 -5.74
N ILE A 452 0.35 6.52 -7.02
CA ILE A 452 1.36 6.82 -8.02
C ILE A 452 0.72 7.14 -9.37
N TRP A 453 1.22 8.18 -10.01
CA TRP A 453 0.91 8.49 -11.41
C TRP A 453 2.14 9.05 -12.11
N ASN A 454 2.54 8.39 -13.19
CA ASN A 454 3.74 8.72 -13.95
C ASN A 454 4.97 8.89 -13.03
N SER A 455 5.48 10.12 -12.91
CA SER A 455 6.69 10.46 -12.17
C SER A 455 6.40 11.04 -10.78
N ARG A 456 5.21 10.79 -10.22
CA ARG A 456 4.75 11.36 -8.95
C ARG A 456 4.23 10.26 -8.03
N ILE A 457 4.73 10.25 -6.80
CA ILE A 457 4.26 9.42 -5.71
C ILE A 457 3.61 10.31 -4.67
N VAL A 458 2.53 9.81 -4.08
CA VAL A 458 1.79 10.44 -3.00
C VAL A 458 1.73 9.46 -1.84
N VAL A 459 2.09 9.91 -0.64
CA VAL A 459 2.11 9.10 0.58
C VAL A 459 1.27 9.79 1.64
N GLY A 460 0.20 9.14 2.08
CA GLY A 460 -0.61 9.61 3.20
C GLY A 460 0.13 9.41 4.53
N ARG A 461 -0.02 10.39 5.43
CA ARG A 461 0.57 10.39 6.78
C ARG A 461 -0.52 10.63 7.81
N LEU A 462 -0.92 9.58 8.51
CA LEU A 462 -1.80 9.66 9.67
C LEU A 462 -0.96 9.87 10.93
N GLY A 463 -1.35 10.75 11.85
CA GLY A 463 -0.57 11.01 13.07
C GLY A 463 -1.40 11.62 14.21
N ASN A 464 -0.76 11.82 15.36
CA ASN A 464 -1.36 12.40 16.57
C ASN A 464 -1.48 13.94 16.44
N PRO A 465 -2.67 14.55 16.68
CA PRO A 465 -2.97 15.99 16.46
C PRO A 465 -2.02 16.95 17.16
N GLU A 466 -1.37 16.49 18.22
CA GLU A 466 -0.49 17.31 19.05
C GLU A 466 0.96 17.38 18.52
N GLU A 467 1.28 16.73 17.39
CA GLU A 467 2.65 16.68 16.84
C GLU A 467 2.92 17.68 15.71
N GLU A 468 4.18 18.13 15.62
CA GLU A 468 4.68 19.01 14.56
C GLU A 468 5.63 18.24 13.61
N PRO A 469 5.45 18.33 12.28
CA PRO A 469 4.37 19.07 11.59
C PRO A 469 3.01 18.40 11.80
N PRO A 470 1.91 19.19 11.76
CA PRO A 470 0.57 18.74 12.09
C PRO A 470 0.25 17.43 11.36
N PRO A 471 -0.30 16.43 12.06
CA PRO A 471 -0.62 15.18 11.44
C PRO A 471 -1.73 15.34 10.40
N GLY A 472 -1.84 14.33 9.56
CA GLY A 472 -2.81 14.36 8.50
C GLY A 472 -2.30 15.20 7.34
N ALA A 473 -1.08 14.89 6.91
CA ALA A 473 -0.44 15.50 5.77
C ALA A 473 -0.22 14.46 4.68
N VAL A 474 0.05 14.93 3.48
CA VAL A 474 0.36 14.09 2.33
C VAL A 474 1.71 14.51 1.76
N SER A 475 2.67 13.60 1.76
CA SER A 475 3.97 13.87 1.16
C SER A 475 3.96 13.50 -0.31
N VAL A 476 4.42 14.43 -1.14
CA VAL A 476 4.55 14.26 -2.59
C VAL A 476 6.02 14.08 -2.94
N PHE A 477 6.32 13.05 -3.72
CA PHE A 477 7.64 12.75 -4.24
C PHE A 477 7.62 12.75 -5.76
N THR A 478 8.74 13.14 -6.37
CA THR A 478 8.89 13.16 -7.82
C THR A 478 10.17 12.45 -8.24
N ILE A 479 10.14 11.77 -9.39
CA ILE A 479 11.38 11.36 -10.05
C ILE A 479 12.09 12.63 -10.53
N LEU A 480 13.33 12.82 -10.12
CA LEU A 480 14.17 13.85 -10.72
C LEU A 480 14.33 13.52 -12.20
N PRO A 481 14.07 14.45 -13.14
CA PRO A 481 14.47 14.21 -14.51
C PRO A 481 15.96 13.88 -14.49
N LEU A 482 16.32 12.71 -15.04
CA LEU A 482 17.71 12.38 -15.35
C LEU A 482 18.33 13.66 -15.88
N GLN A 483 19.40 14.15 -15.22
CA GLN A 483 20.16 15.26 -15.78
C GLN A 483 20.68 14.81 -17.13
N ARG A 484 19.90 15.07 -18.19
CA ARG A 484 20.36 15.01 -19.56
C ARG A 484 21.37 16.15 -19.68
N ASP A 485 22.54 15.78 -20.17
CA ASP A 485 23.64 16.66 -20.55
C ASP A 485 24.51 17.19 -19.39
N GLN A 486 25.33 16.31 -18.82
CA GLN A 486 26.74 16.71 -18.72
C GLN A 486 27.30 16.73 -20.14
N LYS A 487 27.20 17.90 -20.79
CA LYS A 487 28.04 18.26 -21.93
C LYS A 487 29.46 17.86 -21.58
N GLU A 488 30.05 16.96 -22.38
CA GLU A 488 31.50 16.82 -22.45
C GLU A 488 32.10 18.21 -22.56
N ALA A 489 32.79 18.66 -21.51
CA ALA A 489 33.59 19.86 -21.59
C ALA A 489 34.65 19.63 -22.69
N PRO A 490 34.80 20.53 -23.66
CA PRO A 490 35.83 20.38 -24.67
C PRO A 490 37.19 20.35 -23.97
N THR A 491 37.92 19.25 -24.12
CA THR A 491 39.30 19.14 -23.66
C THR A 491 40.16 20.13 -24.44
N THR A 492 40.31 21.34 -23.91
CA THR A 492 41.35 22.26 -24.36
C THR A 492 42.66 21.84 -23.71
N SER A 493 43.45 21.05 -24.43
CA SER A 493 44.85 20.80 -24.10
C SER A 493 45.61 22.13 -24.07
N PRO A 494 46.35 22.47 -22.99
CA PRO A 494 47.26 23.61 -23.03
C PRO A 494 48.47 23.25 -23.89
N MET A 495 48.57 23.95 -25.02
CA MET A 495 49.72 23.97 -25.92
C MET A 495 50.73 25.01 -25.42
N GLY A 496 52.02 24.65 -25.33
CA GLY A 496 53.15 25.55 -25.12
C GLY A 496 54.18 24.96 -24.15
N ALA A 497 55.46 24.81 -24.46
CA ALA A 497 56.28 25.41 -25.52
C ALA A 497 57.50 24.53 -25.83
N GLU A 498 57.86 24.43 -27.11
CA GLU A 498 59.20 24.05 -27.54
C GLU A 498 60.15 25.24 -27.36
N ALA A 499 61.34 24.95 -26.83
CA ALA A 499 62.49 25.85 -26.81
C ALA A 499 63.31 25.65 -28.10
N ALA A 500 63.58 26.74 -28.81
CA ALA A 500 64.71 26.89 -29.74
C ALA A 500 64.89 28.39 -30.05
N PRO A 501 66.09 28.86 -30.43
CA PRO A 501 67.34 28.11 -30.69
C PRO A 501 68.36 28.11 -29.55
#